data_AF-A0AAU2WNH3-F1
#
_entry.id   AF-A0AAU2WNH3-F1
#
_cell.length_a   1.000
_cell.length_b   1.000
_cell.length_c   1.000
_cell.angle_alpha   90.00
_cell.angle_beta   90.00
_cell.angle_gamma   90.00
#
_symmetry.space_group_name_H-M   'P 1'
#
loop_
_entity.id
_entity.type
_entity.pdbx_description
1 polymer ?
#
loop_
_entity_poly.entity_id
_entity_poly.type
_entity_poly.pdbx_seq_one_letter_code
_entity_poly.pdbx_strand_id
1 'polypeptide(L)'
;MATLTGLWQWRRVQAREQRAEFRVQRVEALRAVWEALSDLEEAQRASILVVEYDAQDATERLTQVNLLLLRRSPFLRPDEQEWATAFARHVTEIDTVLRTQMEDGRPDASWWITSAIQPASSHVASVAAQQLRNLRTTLGDRYAAVVRGDSE
;
A
#
# COMPACT_ATOMS: atom_id res chain seq x y z
N MET A 1 34.64 -41.51 -9.31
CA MET A 1 34.44 -40.10 -8.93
C MET A 1 33.37 -39.35 -9.76
N ALA A 2 32.50 -40.02 -10.53
CA ALA A 2 31.52 -39.34 -11.39
C ALA A 2 30.21 -38.92 -10.67
N THR A 3 29.88 -39.55 -9.54
CA THR A 3 28.60 -39.33 -8.82
C THR A 3 28.56 -38.02 -8.03
N LEU A 4 29.69 -37.56 -7.49
CA LEU A 4 29.77 -36.30 -6.74
C LEU A 4 29.57 -35.07 -7.63
N THR A 5 30.02 -35.13 -8.88
CA THR A 5 29.89 -34.04 -9.86
C THR A 5 28.44 -33.85 -10.30
N GLY A 6 27.71 -34.96 -10.52
CA GLY A 6 26.28 -34.93 -10.87
C GLY A 6 25.41 -34.37 -9.73
N LEU A 7 25.72 -34.72 -8.47
CA LEU A 7 25.01 -34.23 -7.28
C LEU A 7 25.24 -32.72 -7.06
N TRP A 8 26.46 -32.24 -7.34
CA TRP A 8 26.78 -30.81 -7.30
C TRP A 8 26.10 -30.01 -8.42
N GLN A 9 26.08 -30.53 -9.64
CA GLN A 9 25.36 -29.91 -10.76
C GLN A 9 23.85 -29.85 -10.50
N TRP A 10 23.26 -30.94 -10.01
CA TRP A 10 21.84 -31.00 -9.63
C TRP A 10 21.50 -29.97 -8.54
N ARG A 11 22.31 -29.86 -7.48
CA ARG A 11 22.13 -28.82 -6.45
C ARG A 11 22.22 -27.40 -7.01
N ARG A 12 23.11 -27.14 -7.96
CA ARG A 12 23.22 -25.81 -8.59
C ARG A 12 22.02 -25.49 -9.48
N VAL A 13 21.47 -26.47 -10.19
CA VAL A 13 20.26 -26.30 -11.00
C VAL A 13 19.07 -26.01 -10.09
N GLN A 14 18.85 -26.82 -9.07
CA GLN A 14 17.80 -26.61 -8.07
C GLN A 14 17.90 -25.24 -7.37
N ALA A 15 19.12 -24.82 -6.99
CA ALA A 15 19.32 -23.50 -6.40
C ALA A 15 19.03 -22.34 -7.38
N ARG A 16 19.23 -22.54 -8.69
CA ARG A 16 18.87 -21.54 -9.71
C ARG A 16 17.36 -21.47 -9.92
N GLU A 17 16.70 -22.62 -9.96
CA GLU A 17 15.23 -22.74 -10.07
C GLU A 17 14.55 -22.06 -8.88
N GLN A 18 14.96 -22.38 -7.64
CA GLN A 18 14.42 -21.74 -6.44
C GLN A 18 14.63 -20.22 -6.41
N ARG A 19 15.77 -19.73 -6.90
CA ARG A 19 16.02 -18.29 -7.03
C ARG A 19 15.14 -17.64 -8.10
N ALA A 20 14.89 -18.34 -9.22
CA ALA A 20 13.98 -17.85 -10.24
C ALA A 20 12.55 -17.76 -9.72
N GLU A 21 12.08 -18.82 -9.05
CA GLU A 21 10.75 -18.85 -8.41
C GLU A 21 10.59 -17.76 -7.35
N PHE A 22 11.59 -17.57 -6.48
CA PHE A 22 11.56 -16.52 -5.47
C PHE A 22 11.43 -15.12 -6.08
N ARG A 23 12.14 -14.85 -7.18
CA ARG A 23 12.06 -13.57 -7.88
C ARG A 23 10.69 -13.32 -8.48
N VAL A 24 10.10 -14.33 -9.10
CA VAL A 24 8.72 -14.25 -9.61
C VAL A 24 7.75 -13.96 -8.46
N GLN A 25 7.83 -14.72 -7.36
CA GLN A 25 6.97 -14.52 -6.19
C GLN A 25 7.15 -13.14 -5.56
N ARG A 26 8.36 -12.59 -5.59
CA ARG A 26 8.67 -11.23 -5.11
C ARG A 26 8.06 -10.14 -5.99
N VAL A 27 8.18 -10.26 -7.31
CA VAL A 27 7.54 -9.32 -8.25
C VAL A 27 6.02 -9.38 -8.08
N GLU A 28 5.45 -10.58 -8.00
CA GLU A 28 4.01 -10.78 -7.77
C GLU A 28 3.56 -10.23 -6.42
N ALA A 29 4.34 -10.42 -5.36
CA ALA A 29 4.05 -9.89 -4.04
C ALA A 29 4.01 -8.36 -4.05
N LEU A 30 5.03 -7.71 -4.63
CA LEU A 30 5.09 -6.25 -4.72
C LEU A 30 3.96 -5.70 -5.59
N ARG A 31 3.66 -6.38 -6.71
CA ARG A 31 2.53 -6.04 -7.58
C ARG A 31 1.20 -6.09 -6.82
N ALA A 32 0.91 -7.21 -6.16
CA ALA A 32 -0.35 -7.39 -5.45
C ALA A 32 -0.51 -6.35 -4.33
N VAL A 33 0.57 -6.02 -3.63
CA VAL A 33 0.55 -4.97 -2.59
C VAL A 33 0.32 -3.60 -3.20
N TRP A 34 1.00 -3.26 -4.30
CA TRP A 34 0.82 -1.98 -4.98
C TRP A 34 -0.61 -1.79 -5.50
N GLU A 35 -1.17 -2.81 -6.15
CA GLU A 35 -2.55 -2.81 -6.66
C GLU A 35 -3.54 -2.64 -5.50
N ALA A 36 -3.42 -3.45 -4.44
CA ALA A 36 -4.34 -3.38 -3.30
C ALA A 36 -4.28 -2.04 -2.55
N LEU A 37 -3.10 -1.42 -2.40
CA LEU A 37 -2.96 -0.10 -1.79
C LEU A 37 -3.53 1.00 -2.68
N SER A 38 -3.34 0.90 -4.00
CA SER A 38 -3.91 1.84 -4.96
C SER A 38 -5.43 1.77 -4.98
N ASP A 39 -5.99 0.56 -4.95
CA ASP A 39 -7.43 0.31 -4.91
C ASP A 39 -8.04 0.83 -3.59
N LEU A 40 -7.34 0.65 -2.47
CA LEU A 40 -7.74 1.19 -1.18
C LEU A 40 -7.79 2.72 -1.19
N GLU A 41 -6.76 3.38 -1.72
CA GLU A 41 -6.72 4.85 -1.86
C GLU A 41 -7.85 5.36 -2.78
N GLU A 42 -8.07 4.69 -3.91
CA GLU A 42 -9.11 5.08 -4.87
C GLU A 42 -10.51 4.88 -4.28
N ALA A 43 -10.72 3.77 -3.55
CA ALA A 43 -11.94 3.53 -2.81
C ALA A 43 -12.21 4.62 -1.76
N GLN A 44 -11.19 5.01 -1.01
CA GLN A 44 -11.29 6.11 -0.05
C GLN A 44 -11.73 7.39 -0.74
N ARG A 45 -11.08 7.78 -1.84
CA ARG A 45 -11.44 8.97 -2.63
C ARG A 45 -12.88 8.93 -3.12
N ALA A 46 -13.31 7.79 -3.67
CA ALA A 46 -14.68 7.62 -4.12
C ALA A 46 -15.68 7.74 -2.97
N SER A 47 -15.36 7.17 -1.80
CA SER A 47 -16.24 7.22 -0.62
C SER A 47 -16.45 8.63 -0.07
N ILE A 48 -15.48 9.53 -0.23
CA ILE A 48 -15.60 10.94 0.18
C ILE A 48 -16.64 11.68 -0.68
N LEU A 49 -16.81 11.26 -1.94
CA LEU A 49 -17.74 11.90 -2.88
C LEU A 49 -19.18 11.37 -2.78
N VAL A 50 -19.40 10.25 -2.11
CA VAL A 50 -20.71 9.57 -2.02
C VAL A 50 -21.37 9.85 -0.67
N VAL A 51 -22.65 10.22 -0.71
CA VAL A 51 -23.46 10.60 0.47
C VAL A 51 -23.76 9.42 1.41
N GLU A 52 -23.80 8.20 0.87
CA GLU A 52 -23.97 6.96 1.65
C GLU A 52 -22.62 6.27 1.82
N TYR A 53 -21.98 6.54 2.95
CA TYR A 53 -20.76 5.84 3.35
C TYR A 53 -21.11 4.56 4.13
N ASP A 54 -20.57 3.43 3.69
CA ASP A 54 -20.57 2.19 4.46
C ASP A 54 -19.24 2.00 5.20
N ALA A 55 -19.26 2.25 6.52
CA ALA A 55 -18.10 2.07 7.39
C ALA A 55 -17.63 0.61 7.48
N GLN A 56 -18.54 -0.34 7.23
CA GLN A 56 -18.24 -1.76 7.29
C GLN A 56 -17.38 -2.17 6.09
N ASP A 57 -17.73 -1.70 4.89
CA ASP A 57 -16.96 -1.95 3.66
C ASP A 57 -15.52 -1.39 3.75
N ALA A 58 -15.36 -0.17 4.28
CA ALA A 58 -14.03 0.41 4.49
C ALA A 58 -13.15 -0.40 5.46
N THR A 59 -13.75 -0.88 6.56
CA THR A 59 -13.06 -1.71 7.57
C THR A 59 -12.66 -3.07 6.98
N GLU A 60 -13.52 -3.66 6.17
CA GLU A 60 -13.24 -4.93 5.51
C GLU A 60 -12.07 -4.81 4.53
N ARG A 61 -12.06 -3.77 3.69
CA ARG A 61 -10.96 -3.50 2.74
C ARG A 61 -9.62 -3.28 3.44
N LEU A 62 -9.59 -2.50 4.52
CA LEU A 62 -8.37 -2.31 5.32
C LEU A 62 -7.88 -3.63 5.93
N THR A 63 -8.80 -4.47 6.41
CA THR A 63 -8.48 -5.79 6.94
C THR A 63 -7.88 -6.69 5.86
N GLN A 64 -8.46 -6.70 4.65
CA GLN A 64 -7.94 -7.46 3.51
C GLN A 64 -6.52 -7.00 3.12
N VAL A 65 -6.27 -5.69 3.07
CA VAL A 65 -4.93 -5.13 2.79
C VAL A 65 -3.93 -5.55 3.88
N ASN A 66 -4.29 -5.45 5.15
CA ASN A 66 -3.41 -5.85 6.26
C ASN A 66 -3.08 -7.35 6.20
N LEU A 67 -4.07 -8.21 5.92
CA LEU A 67 -3.85 -9.65 5.74
C LEU A 67 -2.96 -9.95 4.52
N LEU A 68 -3.13 -9.21 3.43
CA LEU A 68 -2.27 -9.31 2.26
C LEU A 68 -0.82 -8.95 2.60
N LEU A 69 -0.59 -7.85 3.31
CA LEU A 69 0.75 -7.42 3.75
C LEU A 69 1.41 -8.48 4.63
N LEU A 70 0.68 -9.06 5.58
CA LEU A 70 1.19 -10.15 6.42
C LEU A 70 1.58 -11.37 5.57
N ARG A 71 0.71 -11.79 4.64
CA ARG A 71 0.95 -12.95 3.77
C ARG A 71 2.12 -12.73 2.81
N ARG A 72 2.31 -11.50 2.32
CA ARG A 72 3.35 -11.16 1.34
C ARG A 72 4.67 -10.69 1.96
N SER A 73 4.69 -10.43 3.27
CA SER A 73 5.88 -10.00 4.01
C SER A 73 7.16 -10.80 3.74
N PRO A 74 7.16 -12.14 3.56
CA PRO A 74 8.41 -12.88 3.31
C PRO A 74 9.08 -12.56 1.97
N PHE A 75 8.32 -11.95 1.05
CA PHE A 75 8.77 -11.62 -0.30
C PHE A 75 9.04 -10.12 -0.47
N LEU A 76 8.70 -9.29 0.51
CA LEU A 76 8.95 -7.86 0.52
C LEU A 76 10.28 -7.58 1.22
N ARG A 77 10.96 -6.50 0.80
CA ARG A 77 12.08 -5.94 1.57
C ARG A 77 11.53 -5.22 2.80
N PRO A 78 12.34 -5.06 3.87
CA PRO A 78 11.94 -4.30 5.04
C PRO A 78 11.41 -2.90 4.71
N ASP A 79 12.12 -2.17 3.84
CA ASP A 79 11.72 -0.82 3.41
C ASP A 79 10.38 -0.84 2.66
N GLU A 80 10.16 -1.84 1.78
CA GLU A 80 8.91 -1.98 1.02
C GLU A 80 7.73 -2.26 1.95
N GLN A 81 7.95 -3.08 2.97
CA GLN A 81 6.94 -3.37 4.00
C GLN A 81 6.65 -2.13 4.85
N GLU A 82 7.67 -1.38 5.24
CA GLU A 82 7.53 -0.13 5.99
C GLU A 82 6.72 0.89 5.18
N TRP A 83 7.09 1.12 3.91
CA TRP A 83 6.38 2.03 3.01
C TRP A 83 4.93 1.60 2.80
N ALA A 84 4.68 0.31 2.57
CA ALA A 84 3.33 -0.22 2.37
C ALA A 84 2.45 -0.06 3.61
N THR A 85 3.02 -0.30 4.80
CA THR A 85 2.31 -0.12 6.07
C THR A 85 2.03 1.36 6.35
N ALA A 86 3.01 2.23 6.10
CA ALA A 86 2.85 3.68 6.23
C ALA A 86 1.79 4.22 5.25
N PHE A 87 1.73 3.68 4.04
CA PHE A 87 0.74 4.05 3.04
C PHE A 87 -0.68 3.77 3.54
N ALA A 88 -0.97 2.53 3.95
CA ALA A 88 -2.28 2.14 4.48
C ALA A 88 -2.66 2.97 5.72
N ARG A 89 -1.68 3.28 6.57
CA ARG A 89 -1.88 4.14 7.74
C ARG A 89 -2.31 5.55 7.34
N HIS A 90 -1.62 6.21 6.40
CA HIS A 90 -1.95 7.57 6.01
C HIS A 90 -3.29 7.68 5.28
N VAL A 91 -3.66 6.67 4.48
CA VAL A 91 -5.02 6.56 3.93
C VAL A 91 -6.06 6.59 5.06
N THR A 92 -5.87 5.74 6.08
CA THR A 92 -6.78 5.63 7.23
C THR A 92 -6.80 6.91 8.08
N GLU A 93 -5.64 7.55 8.26
CA GLU A 93 -5.50 8.79 9.02
C GLU A 93 -6.25 9.94 8.34
N ILE A 94 -6.10 10.10 7.02
CA ILE A 94 -6.86 11.09 6.24
C ILE A 94 -8.35 10.81 6.35
N ASP A 95 -8.77 9.55 6.18
CA ASP A 95 -10.17 9.15 6.28
C ASP A 95 -10.76 9.48 7.66
N THR A 96 -10.04 9.13 8.73
CA THR A 96 -10.46 9.40 10.11
C THR A 96 -10.57 10.90 10.37
N VAL A 97 -9.60 11.71 9.92
CA VAL A 97 -9.65 13.17 10.11
C VAL A 97 -10.81 13.79 9.35
N LEU A 98 -11.03 13.39 8.09
CA LEU A 98 -12.14 13.90 7.29
C LEU A 98 -13.49 13.54 7.94
N ARG A 99 -13.66 12.31 8.41
CA ARG A 99 -14.93 11.84 8.99
C ARG A 99 -15.22 12.37 10.38
N THR A 100 -14.20 12.53 11.22
CA THR A 100 -14.38 13.14 12.56
C THR A 100 -14.79 14.61 12.49
N GLN A 101 -14.57 15.26 11.35
CA GLN A 101 -15.01 16.63 11.06
C GLN A 101 -16.37 16.70 10.35
N MET A 102 -16.99 15.56 9.99
CA MET A 102 -18.33 15.54 9.40
C MET A 102 -19.39 15.63 10.51
N GLU A 103 -20.23 16.66 10.49
CA GLU A 103 -21.46 16.70 11.31
C GLU A 103 -22.56 15.88 10.62
N ASP A 104 -23.20 14.96 11.34
CA ASP A 104 -24.28 14.08 10.85
C ASP A 104 -23.96 13.32 9.54
N GLY A 105 -22.70 12.96 9.33
CA GLY A 105 -22.27 12.23 8.12
C GLY A 105 -22.28 13.08 6.85
N ARG A 106 -22.38 14.41 6.98
CA ARG A 106 -22.22 15.36 5.88
C ARG A 106 -20.95 16.17 6.09
N PRO A 107 -20.19 16.46 5.02
CA PRO A 107 -19.14 17.46 5.13
C PRO A 107 -19.83 18.76 5.55
N ASP A 108 -19.44 19.32 6.69
CA ASP A 108 -19.97 20.61 7.13
C ASP A 108 -19.82 21.60 5.95
N ALA A 109 -20.90 22.26 5.53
CA ALA A 109 -20.79 23.12 4.35
C ALA A 109 -19.88 24.33 4.65
N SER A 110 -19.72 24.70 5.92
CA SER A 110 -19.09 25.95 6.33
C SER A 110 -17.56 25.96 6.27
N TRP A 111 -16.87 24.82 6.46
CA TRP A 111 -15.39 24.76 6.41
C TRP A 111 -14.81 24.88 5.00
N TRP A 112 -15.54 24.47 3.97
CA TRP A 112 -15.11 24.66 2.57
C TRP A 112 -15.32 26.10 2.07
N ILE A 113 -16.19 26.87 2.71
CA ILE A 113 -16.65 28.18 2.21
C ILE A 113 -15.68 29.32 2.56
N THR A 114 -14.85 29.18 3.59
CA THR A 114 -13.88 30.22 3.96
C THR A 114 -12.51 29.66 4.30
N SER A 115 -11.50 29.99 3.47
CA SER A 115 -10.07 29.74 3.73
C SER A 115 -9.54 30.37 5.03
N ALA A 116 -10.36 31.17 5.72
CA ALA A 116 -10.02 31.86 6.97
C ALA A 116 -10.20 30.99 8.23
N ILE A 117 -10.99 29.91 8.16
CA ILE A 117 -11.25 29.03 9.31
C ILE A 117 -10.92 27.60 8.86
N GLN A 118 -9.64 27.25 8.92
CA GLN A 118 -9.23 25.85 8.78
C GLN A 118 -9.46 25.12 10.10
N PRO A 119 -10.08 23.93 10.10
CA PRO A 119 -10.16 23.12 11.31
C PRO A 119 -8.75 22.75 11.79
N ALA A 120 -8.57 22.63 13.11
CA ALA A 120 -7.25 22.40 13.73
C ALA A 120 -6.54 21.15 13.19
N SER A 121 -7.28 20.14 12.73
CA SER A 121 -6.74 18.92 12.14
C SER A 121 -6.45 19.01 10.62
N SER A 122 -6.66 20.16 9.98
CA SER A 122 -6.27 20.39 8.56
C SER A 122 -4.77 20.24 8.33
N HIS A 123 -3.96 20.66 9.32
CA HIS A 123 -2.52 20.45 9.27
C HIS A 123 -2.16 18.96 9.30
N VAL A 124 -2.88 18.15 10.09
CA VAL A 124 -2.66 16.70 10.17
C VAL A 124 -3.02 16.03 8.85
N ALA A 125 -4.20 16.33 8.28
CA ALA A 125 -4.63 15.79 7.01
C ALA A 125 -3.71 16.19 5.84
N SER A 126 -3.23 17.44 5.82
CA SER A 126 -2.34 17.92 4.75
C SER A 126 -0.94 17.28 4.83
N VAL A 127 -0.39 17.11 6.03
CA VAL A 127 0.87 16.37 6.24
C VAL A 127 0.71 14.90 5.82
N ALA A 128 -0.37 14.24 6.27
CA ALA A 128 -0.65 12.85 5.91
C ALA A 128 -0.84 12.70 4.39
N ALA A 129 -1.55 13.62 3.73
CA ALA A 129 -1.74 13.62 2.28
C ALA A 129 -0.41 13.81 1.52
N GLN A 130 0.46 14.70 2.01
CA GLN A 130 1.79 14.88 1.41
C GLN A 130 2.67 13.62 1.59
N GLN A 131 2.63 13.00 2.77
CA GLN A 131 3.34 11.76 3.03
C GLN A 131 2.80 10.60 2.18
N LEU A 132 1.47 10.48 2.05
CA LEU A 132 0.82 9.51 1.17
C LEU A 132 1.25 9.70 -0.29
N ARG A 133 1.27 10.94 -0.78
CA ARG A 133 1.74 11.25 -2.14
C ARG A 133 3.20 10.84 -2.35
N ASN A 134 4.07 11.12 -1.38
CA ASN A 134 5.47 10.72 -1.45
C ASN A 134 5.60 9.18 -1.48
N LEU A 135 4.87 8.47 -0.62
CA LEU A 135 4.87 7.00 -0.58
C LEU A 135 4.32 6.39 -1.86
N ARG A 136 3.27 6.98 -2.45
CA ARG A 136 2.73 6.56 -3.76
C ARG A 136 3.80 6.63 -4.84
N THR A 137 4.55 7.73 -4.91
CA THR A 137 5.66 7.85 -5.87
C THR A 137 6.75 6.82 -5.58
N THR A 138 7.21 6.72 -4.32
CA THR A 138 8.29 5.80 -3.94
C THR A 138 7.94 4.34 -4.21
N LEU A 139 6.75 3.87 -3.82
CA LEU A 139 6.30 2.50 -4.09
C LEU A 139 6.05 2.26 -5.58
N GLY A 140 5.49 3.24 -6.30
CA GLY A 140 5.29 3.16 -7.74
C GLY A 140 6.60 3.05 -8.51
N ASP A 141 7.59 3.87 -8.18
CA ASP A 141 8.93 3.83 -8.75
C ASP A 141 9.62 2.50 -8.43
N ARG A 142 9.47 2.02 -7.19
CA ARG A 142 10.03 0.72 -6.77
C ARG A 142 9.41 -0.43 -7.54
N TYR A 143 8.08 -0.45 -7.67
CA TYR A 143 7.36 -1.43 -8.48
C TYR A 143 7.83 -1.39 -9.94
N ALA A 144 7.91 -0.21 -10.54
CA ALA A 144 8.37 -0.05 -11.92
C ALA A 144 9.83 -0.52 -12.11
N ALA A 145 10.70 -0.29 -11.14
CA ALA A 145 12.08 -0.74 -11.18
C ALA A 145 12.22 -2.27 -11.03
N VAL A 146 11.38 -2.89 -10.20
CA VAL A 146 11.33 -4.35 -10.03
C VAL A 146 10.76 -5.05 -11.26
N VAL A 147 9.71 -4.51 -11.88
CA VAL A 147 9.13 -5.05 -13.13
C VAL A 147 10.10 -4.96 -14.31
N ARG A 148 10.91 -3.90 -14.37
CA ARG A 148 11.95 -3.73 -15.42
C ARG A 148 13.20 -4.59 -15.18
N GLY A 149 13.37 -5.16 -13.98
CA GLY A 149 14.56 -5.90 -13.60
C GLY A 149 15.76 -5.01 -13.23
N ASP A 150 15.55 -3.71 -13.04
CA ASP A 150 16.62 -2.71 -12.82
C ASP A 150 17.19 -2.76 -11.38
N SER A 151 16.49 -3.39 -10.43
CA SER A 151 16.87 -3.36 -9.01
C SER A 151 16.40 -4.58 -8.22
N GLU A 152 17.07 -5.72 -8.48
CA GLU A 152 17.02 -6.93 -7.66
C GLU A 152 17.81 -6.87 -6.35
#